data_AF-A0A8J6JRP5-F1
#
_entry.id   AF-A0A8J6JRP5-F1
#
_cell.length_a   1.000
_cell.length_b   1.000
_cell.length_c   1.000
_cell.angle_alpha   90.00
_cell.angle_beta   90.00
_cell.angle_gamma   90.00
#
_symmetry.space_group_name_H-M   'P 1'
#
loop_
_entity.id
_entity.type
_entity.pdbx_description
1 polymer ?
#
loop_
_entity_poly.entity_id
_entity_poly.type
_entity_poly.pdbx_seq_one_letter_code
_entity_poly.pdbx_strand_id
1 'polypeptide(L)'
;MAPQPGGAAWQDAGMELGTRGIRSSGRGSGSIEITLPSRLRALSGLNCQITWQDSPVPQVTLTPDLSLARAALARLWGLLLPALGLPQQPLPAMQVSLYGGTALIWEDALTLSRSAPHEAAAVGQVLAALLILALPAMPPGHAVALAYLATGAVADSAYQADCAIAARAFCPRAAAPLDGFGDGLWQSVARLAPPLQALRTALAADQARYRSLCAAVRTGAPLDLTGLLP
;
A
#
# COMPACT_ATOMS: atom_id res chain seq x y z
N MET A 1 16.06 -28.69 59.84
CA MET A 1 16.02 -28.86 58.37
C MET A 1 14.63 -28.45 57.92
N ALA A 2 14.47 -27.19 57.52
CA ALA A 2 13.23 -26.67 56.95
C ALA A 2 13.44 -26.54 55.43
N PRO A 3 12.45 -26.90 54.59
CA PRO A 3 12.60 -26.79 53.15
C PRO A 3 12.55 -25.31 52.75
N GLN A 4 13.48 -24.92 51.88
CA GLN A 4 13.45 -23.62 51.19
C GLN A 4 12.19 -23.55 50.31
N PRO A 5 11.44 -22.44 50.30
CA PRO A 5 10.41 -22.24 49.30
C PRO A 5 11.08 -21.98 47.94
N GLY A 6 10.74 -22.84 46.98
CA GLY A 6 11.24 -22.80 45.62
C GLY A 6 11.00 -21.44 44.97
N GLY A 7 12.05 -20.92 44.33
CA GLY A 7 11.94 -19.81 43.41
C GLY A 7 10.99 -20.19 42.28
N ALA A 8 9.81 -19.60 42.30
CA ALA A 8 8.94 -19.59 41.15
C ALA A 8 9.68 -18.86 40.03
N ALA A 9 10.05 -19.62 39.00
CA ALA A 9 10.45 -19.07 37.72
C ALA A 9 9.27 -18.24 37.20
N TRP A 10 9.34 -16.92 37.38
CA TRP A 10 8.51 -15.98 36.64
C TRP A 10 8.92 -16.12 35.18
N GLN A 11 8.13 -16.88 34.43
CA GLN A 11 8.27 -16.98 32.99
C GLN A 11 8.11 -15.58 32.40
N ASP A 12 8.97 -15.27 31.42
CA ASP A 12 9.02 -14.11 30.51
C ASP A 12 7.74 -13.89 29.68
N ALA A 13 6.56 -14.14 30.25
CA ALA A 13 5.28 -13.82 29.66
C ALA A 13 4.94 -12.36 29.97
N GLY A 14 5.22 -11.46 29.03
CA GLY A 14 4.82 -10.06 29.14
C GLY A 14 3.33 -9.93 29.51
N MET A 15 3.02 -9.00 30.42
CA MET A 15 1.67 -8.77 30.90
C MET A 15 0.88 -7.96 29.86
N GLU A 16 -0.24 -8.48 29.39
CA GLU A 16 -1.16 -7.76 28.51
C GLU A 16 -1.99 -6.75 29.33
N LEU A 17 -1.85 -5.47 29.01
CA LEU A 17 -2.55 -4.36 29.69
C LEU A 17 -3.88 -4.00 28.99
N GLY A 18 -4.23 -4.72 27.93
CA GLY A 18 -5.47 -4.59 27.15
C GLY A 18 -5.34 -3.75 25.88
N THR A 19 -6.47 -3.52 25.21
CA THR A 19 -6.57 -2.74 23.96
C THR A 19 -7.03 -1.31 24.24
N ARG A 20 -6.30 -0.30 23.73
CA ARG A 20 -6.65 1.13 23.89
C ARG A 20 -6.33 1.93 22.63
N GLY A 21 -7.15 2.95 22.33
CA GLY A 21 -6.94 3.83 21.18
C GLY A 21 -5.84 4.88 21.43
N ILE A 22 -4.95 5.11 20.45
CA ILE A 22 -3.90 6.14 20.57
C ILE A 22 -4.49 7.54 20.35
N ARG A 23 -4.23 8.47 21.28
CA ARG A 23 -4.63 9.88 21.20
C ARG A 23 -3.41 10.79 21.35
N SER A 24 -3.44 11.92 20.63
CA SER A 24 -2.57 13.06 20.87
C SER A 24 -3.08 13.85 22.08
N SER A 25 -2.16 14.36 22.92
CA SER A 25 -2.37 14.92 24.27
C SER A 25 -3.64 15.74 24.52
N GLY A 26 -4.30 15.51 25.66
CA GLY A 26 -5.42 16.31 26.17
C GLY A 26 -5.85 15.87 27.59
N ARG A 27 -5.46 16.64 28.60
CA ARG A 27 -5.65 16.37 30.05
C ARG A 27 -7.07 15.90 30.39
N GLY A 28 -7.22 14.76 31.06
CA GLY A 28 -8.43 14.49 31.85
C GLY A 28 -8.90 13.05 32.07
N SER A 29 -8.17 12.01 31.66
CA SER A 29 -8.60 10.62 31.86
C SER A 29 -7.41 9.74 32.24
N GLY A 30 -7.64 8.62 32.94
CA GLY A 30 -6.62 7.59 33.24
C GLY A 30 -6.07 6.86 31.99
N SER A 31 -5.95 7.59 30.89
CA SER A 31 -5.40 7.20 29.61
C SER A 31 -3.89 7.43 29.61
N ILE A 32 -3.15 6.43 29.11
CA ILE A 32 -1.74 6.61 28.77
C ILE A 32 -1.69 7.45 27.49
N GLU A 33 -1.23 8.70 27.63
CA GLU A 33 -1.01 9.60 26.50
C GLU A 33 0.39 9.37 25.93
N ILE A 34 0.46 9.03 24.65
CA ILE A 34 1.73 8.80 23.96
C ILE A 34 1.79 9.77 22.80
N THR A 35 2.72 10.72 22.88
CA THR A 35 3.00 11.61 21.76
C THR A 35 3.70 10.80 20.69
N LEU A 36 2.97 10.48 19.62
CA LEU A 36 3.55 9.81 18.47
C LEU A 36 4.53 10.77 17.76
N PRO A 37 5.75 10.29 17.39
CA PRO A 37 6.59 10.97 16.42
C PRO A 37 5.77 11.36 15.18
N SER A 38 6.15 12.44 14.51
CA SER A 38 5.46 12.91 13.29
C SER A 38 5.24 11.78 12.26
N ARG A 39 6.24 10.90 12.13
CA ARG A 39 6.25 9.73 11.25
C ARG A 39 5.26 8.62 11.62
N LEU A 40 4.73 8.63 12.84
CA LEU A 40 3.76 7.63 13.33
C LEU A 40 2.35 8.20 13.45
N ARG A 41 2.11 9.46 13.06
CA ARG A 41 0.80 10.11 13.19
C ARG A 41 -0.33 9.37 12.47
N ALA A 42 -0.04 8.65 11.40
CA ALA A 42 -1.03 7.82 10.70
C ALA A 42 -1.67 6.74 11.58
N LEU A 43 -0.97 6.30 12.63
CA LEU A 43 -1.48 5.33 13.61
C LEU A 43 -2.40 5.96 14.66
N SER A 44 -2.55 7.28 14.66
CA SER A 44 -3.45 7.96 15.59
C SER A 44 -4.90 7.52 15.38
N GLY A 45 -5.61 7.26 16.47
CA GLY A 45 -6.98 6.74 16.44
C GLY A 45 -7.09 5.23 16.25
N LEU A 46 -5.98 4.52 15.99
CA LEU A 46 -6.00 3.06 15.99
C LEU A 46 -6.01 2.51 17.40
N ASN A 47 -6.70 1.38 17.54
CA ASN A 47 -6.60 0.54 18.72
C ASN A 47 -5.22 -0.11 18.74
N CYS A 48 -4.58 -0.13 19.90
CA CYS A 48 -3.33 -0.84 20.11
C CYS A 48 -3.47 -1.82 21.25
N GLN A 49 -2.89 -2.99 21.09
CA GLN A 49 -2.57 -3.87 22.21
C GLN A 49 -1.34 -3.30 22.93
N ILE A 50 -1.42 -3.20 24.26
CA ILE A 50 -0.32 -2.72 25.09
C ILE A 50 0.21 -3.92 25.88
N THR A 51 1.50 -4.21 25.73
CA THR A 51 2.18 -5.24 26.53
C THR A 51 3.29 -4.60 27.36
N TRP A 52 3.36 -4.99 28.62
CA TRP A 52 4.45 -4.64 29.52
C TRP A 52 5.40 -5.83 29.65
N GLN A 53 6.68 -5.58 29.41
CA GLN A 53 7.73 -6.56 29.67
C GLN A 53 8.57 -6.08 30.85
N ASP A 54 8.47 -6.84 31.94
CA ASP A 54 9.23 -6.59 33.15
C ASP A 54 10.62 -7.23 32.99
N SER A 55 11.53 -6.47 32.36
CA SER A 55 12.93 -6.86 32.19
C SER A 55 13.84 -5.90 32.97
N PRO A 56 15.15 -6.18 33.13
CA PRO A 56 16.10 -5.25 33.77
C PRO A 56 16.06 -3.83 33.19
N VAL A 57 15.59 -3.69 31.94
CA VAL A 57 15.12 -2.43 31.36
C VAL A 57 13.62 -2.59 31.06
N PRO A 58 12.70 -1.99 31.84
CA PRO A 58 11.28 -2.15 31.59
C PRO A 58 10.88 -1.64 30.21
N GLN A 59 10.05 -2.41 29.49
CA GLN A 59 9.61 -2.07 28.14
C GLN A 59 8.08 -2.06 28.03
N VAL A 60 7.55 -1.04 27.36
CA VAL A 60 6.16 -0.97 26.91
C VAL A 60 6.15 -1.16 25.40
N THR A 61 5.48 -2.20 24.92
CA THR A 61 5.28 -2.42 23.47
C THR A 61 3.85 -2.06 23.10
N LEU A 62 3.71 -1.29 22.01
CA LEU A 62 2.43 -0.94 21.41
C LEU A 62 2.30 -1.67 20.08
N THR A 63 1.31 -2.53 19.96
CA THR A 63 1.01 -3.25 18.72
C THR A 63 -0.28 -2.70 18.13
N PRO A 64 -0.23 -1.90 17.05
CA PRO A 64 -1.44 -1.37 16.42
C PRO A 64 -2.28 -2.47 15.78
N ASP A 65 -3.59 -2.35 15.93
CA ASP A 65 -4.57 -3.18 15.24
C ASP A 65 -4.68 -2.74 13.78
N LEU A 66 -4.06 -3.53 12.90
CA LEU A 66 -4.05 -3.32 11.46
C LEU A 66 -5.09 -4.18 10.73
N SER A 67 -6.05 -4.77 11.46
CA SER A 67 -7.03 -5.70 10.88
C SER A 67 -7.86 -5.06 9.77
N LEU A 68 -8.27 -3.79 9.93
CA LEU A 68 -9.01 -3.05 8.92
C LEU A 68 -8.20 -2.82 7.65
N ALA A 69 -6.94 -2.39 7.78
CA ALA A 69 -6.05 -2.22 6.64
C ALA A 69 -5.78 -3.56 5.93
N ARG A 70 -5.59 -4.64 6.70
CA ARG A 70 -5.38 -5.98 6.15
C ARG A 70 -6.60 -6.46 5.36
N ALA A 71 -7.81 -6.24 5.87
CA ALA A 71 -9.05 -6.58 5.18
C ALA A 71 -9.21 -5.78 3.87
N ALA A 72 -8.90 -4.48 3.88
CA ALA A 72 -8.93 -3.64 2.69
C ALA A 72 -7.94 -4.12 1.62
N LEU A 73 -6.69 -4.42 2.01
CA LEU A 73 -5.68 -4.95 1.09
C LEU A 73 -6.03 -6.34 0.56
N ALA A 74 -6.53 -7.24 1.40
CA ALA A 74 -6.95 -8.57 0.98
C ALA A 74 -8.08 -8.51 -0.07
N ARG A 75 -9.02 -7.57 0.11
CA ARG A 75 -10.09 -7.32 -0.87
C ARG A 75 -9.54 -6.76 -2.18
N LEU A 76 -8.63 -5.78 -2.13
CA LEU A 76 -7.91 -5.26 -3.30
C LEU A 76 -7.21 -6.37 -4.08
N TRP A 77 -6.47 -7.19 -3.37
CA TRP A 77 -5.72 -8.31 -3.93
C TRP A 77 -6.64 -9.31 -4.65
N GLY A 78 -7.75 -9.69 -4.01
CA GLY A 78 -8.73 -10.61 -4.59
C GLY A 78 -9.41 -10.09 -5.86
N LEU A 79 -9.43 -8.77 -6.10
CA LEU A 79 -9.99 -8.16 -7.31
C LEU A 79 -8.92 -7.91 -8.38
N LEU A 80 -7.70 -7.58 -7.95
CA LEU A 80 -6.58 -7.32 -8.84
C LEU A 80 -6.15 -8.58 -9.61
N LEU A 81 -6.03 -9.73 -8.93
CA LEU A 81 -5.52 -10.94 -9.56
C LEU A 81 -6.40 -11.41 -10.73
N PRO A 82 -7.74 -11.51 -10.61
CA PRO A 82 -8.60 -11.85 -11.75
C PRO A 82 -8.54 -10.82 -12.88
N ALA A 83 -8.46 -9.52 -12.55
CA ALA A 83 -8.35 -8.45 -13.54
C ALA A 83 -7.06 -8.58 -14.38
N LEU A 84 -5.99 -9.14 -13.80
CA LEU A 84 -4.74 -9.43 -14.49
C LEU A 84 -4.70 -10.82 -15.15
N GLY A 85 -5.76 -11.61 -15.04
CA GLY A 85 -5.80 -13.01 -15.47
C GLY A 85 -4.86 -13.93 -14.66
N LEU A 86 -4.58 -13.56 -13.42
CA LEU A 86 -3.71 -14.31 -12.51
C LEU A 86 -4.55 -15.23 -11.60
N PRO A 87 -3.99 -16.37 -11.17
CA PRO A 87 -4.66 -17.25 -10.22
C PRO A 87 -4.87 -16.55 -8.88
N GLN A 88 -5.99 -16.83 -8.22
CA GLN A 88 -6.24 -16.36 -6.85
C GLN A 88 -5.22 -16.94 -5.87
N GLN A 89 -4.68 -16.08 -5.02
CA GLN A 89 -3.73 -16.44 -3.97
C GLN A 89 -3.88 -15.48 -2.79
N PRO A 90 -3.50 -15.86 -1.56
CA PRO A 90 -3.53 -14.95 -0.43
C PRO A 90 -2.52 -13.80 -0.59
N LEU A 91 -2.81 -12.65 0.01
CA LEU A 91 -1.88 -11.53 0.06
C LEU A 91 -0.63 -11.95 0.88
N PRO A 92 0.60 -11.80 0.35
CA PRO A 92 1.81 -12.22 1.05
C PRO A 92 2.02 -11.41 2.34
N ALA A 93 2.10 -12.11 3.48
CA ALA A 93 2.12 -11.49 4.81
C ALA A 93 3.39 -10.68 5.15
N MET A 94 4.51 -10.89 4.44
CA MET A 94 5.84 -10.38 4.80
C MET A 94 6.27 -9.08 4.12
N GLN A 95 5.44 -8.47 3.26
CA GLN A 95 5.87 -7.32 2.45
C GLN A 95 5.12 -6.03 2.77
N VAL A 96 4.76 -5.84 4.04
CA VAL A 96 4.05 -4.63 4.48
C VAL A 96 4.86 -3.92 5.54
N SER A 97 5.31 -2.72 5.20
CA SER A 97 6.12 -1.86 6.04
C SER A 97 5.26 -0.69 6.54
N LEU A 98 5.61 -0.16 7.71
CA LEU A 98 5.06 1.13 8.15
C LEU A 98 5.65 2.30 7.34
N TYR A 99 6.75 2.07 6.62
CA TYR A 99 7.51 3.09 5.91
C TYR A 99 7.86 2.67 4.48
N GLY A 100 8.00 3.67 3.61
CA GLY A 100 8.21 3.50 2.16
C GLY A 100 9.40 2.62 1.75
N GLY A 101 9.32 2.17 0.50
CA GLY A 101 10.20 1.22 -0.16
C GLY A 101 9.43 0.54 -1.31
N THR A 102 9.82 -0.66 -1.72
CA THR A 102 9.03 -1.50 -2.66
C THR A 102 7.92 -2.30 -1.96
N ALA A 103 7.79 -2.16 -0.64
CA ALA A 103 6.80 -2.83 0.19
C ALA A 103 5.47 -2.06 0.22
N LEU A 104 4.37 -2.76 0.45
CA LEU A 104 3.07 -2.14 0.76
C LEU A 104 3.22 -1.27 2.01
N ILE A 105 2.68 -0.05 1.96
CA ILE A 105 2.75 0.89 3.08
C ILE A 105 1.46 0.79 3.88
N TRP A 106 1.57 0.48 5.18
CA TRP A 106 0.40 0.38 6.05
C TRP A 106 -0.33 1.71 6.20
N GLU A 107 0.39 2.83 6.21
CA GLU A 107 -0.20 4.18 6.28
C GLU A 107 -1.20 4.43 5.14
N ASP A 108 -0.84 4.08 3.91
CA ASP A 108 -1.75 4.22 2.79
C ASP A 108 -2.94 3.30 2.98
N ALA A 109 -2.72 2.01 3.26
CA ALA A 109 -3.80 1.04 3.51
C ALA A 109 -4.75 1.45 4.65
N LEU A 110 -4.26 2.15 5.67
CA LEU A 110 -5.05 2.75 6.74
C LEU A 110 -5.84 3.98 6.28
N THR A 111 -5.28 4.77 5.37
CA THR A 111 -6.01 5.85 4.69
C THR A 111 -7.14 5.28 3.84
N LEU A 112 -6.89 4.14 3.18
CA LEU A 112 -7.87 3.41 2.37
C LEU A 112 -8.98 2.75 3.20
N SER A 113 -8.75 2.43 4.48
CA SER A 113 -9.76 1.79 5.32
C SER A 113 -10.79 2.76 5.92
N ARG A 114 -10.58 4.07 5.75
CA ARG A 114 -11.51 5.13 6.19
C ARG A 114 -12.68 5.28 5.22
N SER A 115 -13.66 6.12 5.56
CA SER A 115 -14.72 6.48 4.61
C SER A 115 -14.16 7.34 3.47
N ALA A 116 -14.74 7.17 2.28
CA ALA A 116 -14.45 7.98 1.10
C ALA A 116 -14.69 9.48 1.33
N PRO A 117 -14.07 10.38 0.53
CA PRO A 117 -13.18 10.12 -0.60
C PRO A 117 -11.73 9.78 -0.16
N HIS A 118 -11.03 9.00 -0.97
CA HIS A 118 -9.60 8.73 -0.75
C HIS A 118 -8.74 9.62 -1.65
N GLU A 119 -7.55 9.96 -1.17
CA GLU A 119 -6.57 10.66 -1.98
C GLU A 119 -6.08 9.76 -3.12
N ALA A 120 -6.20 10.25 -4.36
CA ALA A 120 -5.85 9.48 -5.55
C ALA A 120 -4.38 9.02 -5.55
N ALA A 121 -3.48 9.81 -4.97
CA ALA A 121 -2.07 9.46 -4.83
C ALA A 121 -1.87 8.24 -3.92
N ALA A 122 -2.53 8.18 -2.76
CA ALA A 122 -2.47 7.05 -1.84
C ALA A 122 -3.04 5.76 -2.47
N VAL A 123 -4.16 5.88 -3.20
CA VAL A 123 -4.71 4.76 -3.98
C VAL A 123 -3.71 4.28 -5.03
N GLY A 124 -3.06 5.21 -5.73
CA GLY A 124 -2.07 4.92 -6.76
C GLY A 124 -0.85 4.20 -6.20
N GLN A 125 -0.35 4.63 -5.04
CA GLN A 125 0.77 3.98 -4.35
C GLN A 125 0.45 2.54 -3.96
N VAL A 126 -0.71 2.30 -3.34
CA VAL A 126 -1.13 0.96 -2.93
C VAL A 126 -1.33 0.06 -4.14
N LEU A 127 -1.97 0.57 -5.20
CA LEU A 127 -2.19 -0.20 -6.41
C LEU A 127 -0.87 -0.57 -7.09
N ALA A 128 0.08 0.36 -7.19
CA ALA A 128 1.41 0.10 -7.73
C ALA A 128 2.16 -0.97 -6.90
N ALA A 129 2.11 -0.88 -5.57
CA ALA A 129 2.71 -1.87 -4.69
C ALA A 129 2.09 -3.27 -4.89
N LEU A 130 0.76 -3.36 -4.97
CA LEU A 130 0.06 -4.62 -5.24
C LEU A 130 0.41 -5.18 -6.63
N LEU A 131 0.58 -4.33 -7.64
CA LEU A 131 0.99 -4.76 -8.98
C LEU A 131 2.39 -5.37 -8.97
N ILE A 132 3.35 -4.76 -8.25
CA ILE A 132 4.70 -5.30 -8.08
C ILE A 132 4.67 -6.66 -7.38
N LEU A 133 3.82 -6.81 -6.35
CA LEU A 133 3.64 -8.09 -5.66
C LEU A 133 3.04 -9.16 -6.56
N ALA A 134 2.03 -8.81 -7.36
CA ALA A 134 1.37 -9.74 -8.26
C ALA A 134 2.28 -10.14 -9.43
N LEU A 135 3.16 -9.24 -9.86
CA LEU A 135 4.02 -9.37 -11.03
C LEU A 135 5.46 -8.96 -10.68
N PRO A 136 6.23 -9.79 -9.96
CA PRO A 136 7.55 -9.42 -9.44
C PRO A 136 8.59 -9.11 -10.53
N ALA A 137 8.38 -9.58 -11.76
CA ALA A 137 9.22 -9.25 -12.91
C ALA A 137 8.89 -7.87 -13.53
N MET A 138 7.83 -7.20 -13.05
CA MET A 138 7.40 -5.89 -13.54
C MET A 138 8.33 -4.78 -13.01
N PRO A 139 8.95 -3.98 -13.89
CA PRO A 139 9.64 -2.77 -13.48
C PRO A 139 8.74 -1.82 -12.68
N PRO A 140 9.23 -1.18 -11.60
CA PRO A 140 8.42 -0.29 -10.77
C PRO A 140 7.71 0.83 -11.53
N GLY A 141 8.38 1.44 -12.51
CA GLY A 141 7.78 2.49 -13.34
C GLY A 141 6.55 2.03 -14.12
N HIS A 142 6.51 0.76 -14.53
CA HIS A 142 5.34 0.18 -15.21
C HIS A 142 4.17 0.01 -14.24
N ALA A 143 4.44 -0.48 -13.03
CA ALA A 143 3.40 -0.61 -12.00
C ALA A 143 2.80 0.76 -11.64
N VAL A 144 3.64 1.80 -11.54
CA VAL A 144 3.19 3.17 -11.28
C VAL A 144 2.39 3.74 -12.46
N ALA A 145 2.83 3.53 -13.70
CA ALA A 145 2.09 3.96 -14.89
C ALA A 145 0.70 3.30 -14.98
N LEU A 146 0.60 2.03 -14.60
CA LEU A 146 -0.67 1.31 -14.53
C LEU A 146 -1.58 1.83 -13.42
N ALA A 147 -1.02 2.11 -12.24
CA ALA A 147 -1.76 2.73 -11.16
C ALA A 147 -2.23 4.15 -11.53
N TYR A 148 -1.42 4.89 -12.27
CA TYR A 148 -1.77 6.20 -12.82
C TYR A 148 -2.96 6.12 -13.78
N LEU A 149 -3.02 5.12 -14.68
CA LEU A 149 -4.19 4.95 -15.55
C LEU A 149 -5.50 4.73 -14.76
N ALA A 150 -5.40 4.19 -13.55
CA ALA A 150 -6.54 3.96 -12.68
C ALA A 150 -6.96 5.17 -11.86
N THR A 151 -6.00 5.99 -11.45
CA THR A 151 -6.19 7.02 -10.43
C THR A 151 -6.04 8.45 -10.97
N GLY A 152 -5.40 8.61 -12.12
CA GLY A 152 -4.95 9.89 -12.65
C GLY A 152 -3.83 10.55 -11.84
N ALA A 153 -3.29 9.89 -10.83
CA ALA A 153 -2.32 10.47 -9.89
C ALA A 153 -0.92 9.85 -10.06
N VAL A 154 0.08 10.73 -10.08
CA VAL A 154 1.49 10.33 -10.04
C VAL A 154 2.00 10.53 -8.62
N ALA A 155 2.24 9.43 -7.93
CA ALA A 155 2.68 9.45 -6.55
C ALA A 155 4.13 9.86 -6.34
N ASP A 156 5.00 9.54 -7.32
CA ASP A 156 6.41 9.87 -7.30
C ASP A 156 6.83 10.42 -8.66
N SER A 157 7.38 11.63 -8.63
CA SER A 157 7.90 12.34 -9.81
C SER A 157 8.95 11.56 -10.60
N ALA A 158 9.67 10.62 -9.97
CA ALA A 158 10.63 9.76 -10.65
C ALA A 158 10.01 8.93 -11.78
N TYR A 159 8.71 8.63 -11.70
CA TYR A 159 7.96 7.83 -12.68
C TYR A 159 7.04 8.66 -13.57
N GLN A 160 7.22 9.98 -13.60
CA GLN A 160 6.38 10.86 -14.41
C GLN A 160 6.46 10.55 -15.91
N ALA A 161 7.64 10.12 -16.39
CA ALA A 161 7.82 9.71 -17.77
C ALA A 161 7.01 8.46 -18.12
N ASP A 162 7.03 7.45 -17.26
CA ASP A 162 6.25 6.22 -17.41
C ASP A 162 4.74 6.53 -17.47
N CYS A 163 4.27 7.40 -16.58
CA CYS A 163 2.87 7.84 -16.54
C CYS A 163 2.46 8.62 -17.81
N ALA A 164 3.33 9.47 -18.34
CA ALA A 164 3.07 10.24 -19.55
C ALA A 164 2.98 9.36 -20.82
N ILE A 165 3.81 8.31 -20.91
CA ILE A 165 3.72 7.31 -21.98
C ILE A 165 2.38 6.59 -21.90
N ALA A 166 2.02 6.09 -20.72
CA ALA A 166 0.75 5.42 -20.50
C ALA A 166 -0.44 6.34 -20.79
N ALA A 167 -0.40 7.60 -20.34
CA ALA A 167 -1.40 8.60 -20.68
C ALA A 167 -1.57 8.72 -22.20
N ARG A 168 -0.50 8.97 -22.96
CA ARG A 168 -0.64 9.15 -24.43
C ARG A 168 -1.06 7.87 -25.15
N ALA A 169 -0.68 6.71 -24.65
CA ALA A 169 -1.09 5.43 -25.21
C ALA A 169 -2.59 5.14 -24.96
N PHE A 170 -3.13 5.47 -23.78
CA PHE A 170 -4.46 4.99 -23.35
C PHE A 170 -5.51 6.08 -23.05
N CYS A 171 -5.17 7.37 -23.16
CA CYS A 171 -6.01 8.49 -22.71
C CYS A 171 -6.95 9.06 -23.78
N PRO A 172 -8.01 8.33 -24.11
CA PRO A 172 -9.32 8.94 -23.98
C PRO A 172 -10.18 8.26 -22.91
N ARG A 173 -9.61 7.36 -22.09
CA ARG A 173 -10.33 6.55 -21.09
C ARG A 173 -9.88 6.75 -19.63
N ALA A 174 -9.42 7.95 -19.27
CA ALA A 174 -9.11 8.23 -17.87
C ALA A 174 -10.36 7.98 -17.00
N ALA A 175 -10.21 7.16 -15.96
CA ALA A 175 -11.30 6.86 -15.04
C ALA A 175 -11.80 8.15 -14.37
N ALA A 176 -13.11 8.25 -14.17
CA ALA A 176 -13.69 9.27 -13.30
C ALA A 176 -12.98 9.22 -11.93
N PRO A 177 -12.85 10.38 -11.23
CA PRO A 177 -12.25 10.42 -9.90
C PRO A 177 -12.83 9.33 -9.01
N LEU A 178 -11.95 8.66 -8.26
CA LEU A 178 -12.32 7.52 -7.45
C LEU A 178 -13.03 8.02 -6.18
N ASP A 179 -14.35 7.90 -6.12
CA ASP A 179 -15.16 8.21 -4.93
C ASP A 179 -15.02 7.17 -3.79
N GLY A 180 -13.82 6.61 -3.61
CA GLY A 180 -13.48 5.71 -2.52
C GLY A 180 -13.29 4.23 -2.89
N PHE A 181 -13.04 3.33 -1.91
CA PHE A 181 -13.05 1.86 -2.07
C PHE A 181 -14.46 1.25 -2.23
N GLY A 182 -15.42 2.06 -2.67
CA GLY A 182 -16.75 1.60 -3.06
C GLY A 182 -16.72 0.91 -4.42
N ASP A 183 -17.88 0.37 -4.83
CA ASP A 183 -18.07 -0.36 -6.09
C ASP A 183 -17.59 0.41 -7.33
N GLY A 184 -17.57 1.76 -7.28
CA GLY A 184 -17.07 2.62 -8.36
C GLY A 184 -15.58 2.47 -8.67
N LEU A 185 -14.72 2.33 -7.66
CA LEU A 185 -13.28 2.10 -7.87
C LEU A 185 -13.03 0.75 -8.52
N TRP A 186 -13.82 -0.25 -8.15
CA TRP A 186 -13.69 -1.61 -8.68
C TRP A 186 -14.19 -1.75 -10.11
N GLN A 187 -15.25 -1.03 -10.46
CA GLN A 187 -15.66 -0.88 -11.86
C GLN A 187 -14.59 -0.15 -12.68
N SER A 188 -13.88 0.81 -12.10
CA SER A 188 -12.75 1.45 -12.77
C SER A 188 -11.58 0.48 -12.97
N VAL A 189 -11.18 -0.28 -11.95
CA VAL A 189 -10.12 -1.31 -12.08
C VAL A 189 -10.50 -2.40 -13.09
N ALA A 190 -11.74 -2.88 -13.09
CA ALA A 190 -12.21 -3.86 -14.08
C ALA A 190 -12.21 -3.30 -15.51
N ARG A 191 -12.59 -2.03 -15.69
CA ARG A 191 -12.48 -1.34 -17.00
C ARG A 191 -11.03 -1.18 -17.47
N LEU A 192 -10.09 -1.20 -16.54
CA LEU A 192 -8.67 -1.10 -16.82
C LEU A 192 -8.00 -2.45 -17.05
N ALA A 193 -8.67 -3.57 -16.79
CA ALA A 193 -8.11 -4.90 -17.02
C ALA A 193 -7.60 -5.08 -18.48
N PRO A 194 -8.36 -4.72 -19.53
CA PRO A 194 -7.86 -4.80 -20.91
C PRO A 194 -6.63 -3.91 -21.20
N PRO A 195 -6.60 -2.60 -20.88
CA PRO A 195 -5.41 -1.78 -21.10
C PRO A 195 -4.23 -2.18 -20.19
N LEU A 196 -4.47 -2.65 -18.96
CA LEU A 196 -3.45 -3.24 -18.07
C LEU A 196 -2.78 -4.45 -18.75
N GLN A 197 -3.58 -5.34 -19.30
CA GLN A 197 -3.12 -6.54 -19.99
C GLN A 197 -2.39 -6.19 -21.30
N ALA A 198 -2.91 -5.24 -22.08
CA ALA A 198 -2.27 -4.78 -23.31
C ALA A 198 -0.92 -4.12 -23.04
N LEU A 199 -0.83 -3.25 -22.03
CA LEU A 199 0.42 -2.63 -21.64
C LEU A 199 1.41 -3.68 -21.12
N ARG A 200 0.97 -4.64 -20.29
CA ARG A 200 1.83 -5.74 -19.83
C ARG A 200 2.46 -6.50 -21.00
N THR A 201 1.66 -6.86 -22.00
CA THR A 201 2.14 -7.55 -23.20
C THR A 201 3.11 -6.68 -24.00
N ALA A 202 2.79 -5.40 -24.22
CA ALA A 202 3.62 -4.48 -24.98
C ALA A 202 4.99 -4.25 -24.30
N LEU A 203 4.99 -4.08 -22.97
CA LEU A 203 6.21 -3.85 -22.19
C LEU A 203 7.08 -5.11 -22.07
N ALA A 204 6.48 -6.30 -22.07
CA ALA A 204 7.21 -7.55 -22.09
C ALA A 204 7.89 -7.81 -23.45
N ALA A 205 7.31 -7.28 -24.54
CA ALA A 205 7.79 -7.55 -25.89
C ALA A 205 9.03 -6.74 -26.30
N ASP A 206 9.20 -5.49 -25.83
CA ASP A 206 10.31 -4.64 -26.27
C ASP A 206 10.75 -3.60 -25.22
N GLN A 207 11.64 -4.03 -24.32
CA GLN A 207 12.19 -3.18 -23.26
C GLN A 207 13.12 -2.07 -23.79
N ALA A 208 13.76 -2.27 -24.94
CA ALA A 208 14.65 -1.28 -25.55
C ALA A 208 13.86 -0.10 -26.09
N ARG A 209 12.74 -0.39 -26.78
CA ARG A 209 11.80 0.62 -27.25
C ARG A 209 11.21 1.43 -26.10
N TYR A 210 10.83 0.78 -25.00
CA TYR A 210 10.31 1.49 -23.82
C TYR A 210 11.31 2.52 -23.26
N ARG A 211 12.59 2.15 -23.13
CA ARG A 211 13.63 3.08 -22.67
C ARG A 211 13.79 4.28 -23.60
N SER A 212 13.66 4.07 -24.91
CA SER A 212 13.70 5.15 -25.91
C SER A 212 12.53 6.13 -25.74
N LEU A 213 11.31 5.63 -25.51
CA LEU A 213 10.14 6.46 -25.19
C LEU A 213 10.34 7.26 -23.90
N CYS A 214 10.88 6.65 -22.84
CA CYS A 214 11.19 7.37 -21.60
C CYS A 214 12.24 8.46 -21.79
N ALA A 215 13.21 8.26 -22.70
CA ALA A 215 14.16 9.31 -23.06
C ALA A 215 13.48 10.45 -23.82
N ALA A 216 12.61 10.12 -24.78
CA ALA A 216 11.86 11.09 -25.57
C ALA A 216 10.92 11.95 -24.72
N VAL A 217 10.21 11.38 -23.72
CA VAL A 217 9.40 12.17 -22.78
C VAL A 217 10.28 13.17 -22.02
N ARG A 218 11.43 12.71 -21.50
CA ARG A 218 12.33 13.56 -20.70
C ARG A 218 12.93 14.71 -21.49
N THR A 219 13.15 14.54 -22.78
CA THR A 219 13.68 15.58 -23.67
C THR A 219 12.60 16.41 -24.35
N GLY A 220 11.32 16.10 -24.14
CA GLY A 220 10.20 16.75 -24.84
C GLY A 220 10.10 16.38 -26.32
N ALA A 221 10.79 15.32 -26.76
CA ALA A 221 10.72 14.83 -28.13
C ALA A 221 9.34 14.21 -28.44
N PRO A 222 8.93 14.18 -29.72
CA PRO A 222 7.70 13.50 -30.12
C PRO A 222 7.76 12.02 -29.76
N LEU A 223 6.66 11.48 -29.21
CA LEU A 223 6.53 10.06 -28.88
C LEU A 223 5.94 9.31 -30.07
N ASP A 224 6.72 8.38 -30.64
CA ASP A 224 6.23 7.43 -31.64
C ASP A 224 5.67 6.17 -30.94
N LEU A 225 4.35 6.15 -30.80
CA LEU A 225 3.61 5.05 -30.18
C LEU A 225 3.16 3.98 -31.21
N THR A 226 3.60 4.06 -32.47
CA THR A 226 3.11 3.19 -33.56
C THR A 226 3.38 1.71 -33.28
N GLY A 227 2.34 0.88 -33.15
CA GLY A 227 2.50 -0.54 -32.84
C GLY A 227 2.90 -0.84 -31.38
N LEU A 228 2.80 0.15 -30.47
CA LEU A 228 2.86 -0.10 -29.03
C LEU A 228 1.54 -0.72 -28.52
N LEU A 229 0.45 -0.49 -29.24
CA LEU A 229 -0.88 -1.04 -28.98
C LEU A 229 -1.37 -1.79 -30.21
N PRO A 230 -2.09 -2.90 -30.03
CA PRO A 230 -2.85 -3.53 -31.10
C PRO A 230 -3.97 -2.62 -31.62
#